data_AF-A0A7R8Z1R2-F1
#
_entry.id   AF-A0A7R8Z1R2-F1
#
_cell.length_a   1.000
_cell.length_b   1.000
_cell.length_c   1.000
_cell.angle_alpha   90.00
_cell.angle_beta   90.00
_cell.angle_gamma   90.00
#
_symmetry.space_group_name_H-M   'P 1'
#
loop_
_entity.id
_entity.type
_entity.pdbx_description
1 polymer ?
#
loop_
_entity_poly.entity_id
_entity_poly.type
_entity_poly.pdbx_seq_one_letter_code
_entity_poly.pdbx_strand_id
1 'polypeptide(L)'
;MHGLSNGLSIIATPIFDDAAITATYSYGVKLLVHKNNVFPSETTIEKLIPIHSEVLVRIRPTVITCSNQVRQLGVTERNCLFPEERRLRFFSEYDDENCIIECQILSIIERCECVPYYFIEVPNIPVCNFTKIPCLVDNFEHTIVRKESAEYRCECPPSCQNTIFDVQTNAIPLSITNFTIVDF
;
A
#
# COMPACT_ATOMS: atom_id res chain seq x y z
N MET A 1 -5.38 -14.07 -22.04
CA MET A 1 -6.72 -14.58 -21.70
C MET A 1 -7.24 -13.77 -20.53
N HIS A 2 -8.46 -13.25 -20.60
CA HIS A 2 -9.09 -12.46 -19.52
C HIS A 2 -10.40 -13.16 -19.13
N GLY A 3 -10.73 -13.21 -17.84
CA GLY A 3 -11.98 -13.81 -17.35
C GLY A 3 -11.81 -14.53 -16.02
N LEU A 4 -12.93 -14.95 -15.43
CA LEU A 4 -12.99 -15.54 -14.08
C LEU A 4 -12.09 -16.78 -13.94
N SER A 5 -12.02 -17.64 -14.96
CA SER A 5 -11.25 -18.89 -14.94
C SER A 5 -9.73 -18.71 -14.94
N ASN A 6 -9.23 -17.51 -15.28
CA ASN A 6 -7.80 -17.18 -15.25
C ASN A 6 -7.51 -16.03 -14.26
N GLY A 7 -8.47 -15.76 -13.37
CA GLY A 7 -8.34 -14.78 -12.31
C GLY A 7 -7.83 -15.41 -11.01
N LEU A 8 -7.70 -14.57 -9.99
CA LEU A 8 -7.44 -15.01 -8.63
C LEU A 8 -8.76 -15.50 -8.00
N SER A 9 -8.79 -16.75 -7.54
CA SER A 9 -9.89 -17.31 -6.76
C SER A 9 -9.39 -17.59 -5.34
N ILE A 10 -10.08 -17.06 -4.35
CA ILE A 10 -9.72 -17.21 -2.93
C ILE A 10 -10.96 -17.64 -2.17
N ILE A 11 -10.83 -18.69 -1.37
CA ILE A 11 -11.79 -19.04 -0.33
C ILE A 11 -11.17 -18.61 1.00
N ALA A 12 -11.78 -17.61 1.65
CA ALA A 12 -11.32 -17.10 2.93
C ALA A 12 -12.23 -17.57 4.05
N THR A 13 -11.65 -18.23 5.06
CA THR A 13 -12.34 -18.64 6.29
C THR A 13 -11.86 -17.74 7.43
N PRO A 14 -12.51 -16.59 7.68
CA PRO A 14 -12.11 -15.69 8.76
C PRO A 14 -12.24 -16.38 10.11
N ILE A 15 -11.20 -16.28 10.95
CA ILE A 15 -11.22 -16.75 12.32
C ILE A 15 -11.89 -15.68 13.18
N PHE A 16 -13.01 -16.02 13.79
CA PHE A 16 -13.70 -15.17 14.76
C PHE A 16 -13.23 -15.58 16.15
N ASP A 17 -12.09 -15.04 16.57
CA ASP A 17 -11.67 -15.13 17.97
C ASP A 17 -12.04 -13.81 18.65
N ASP A 18 -12.82 -13.89 19.72
CA ASP A 18 -13.21 -12.72 20.54
C ASP A 18 -11.99 -12.06 21.21
N ALA A 19 -10.83 -12.73 21.24
CA ALA A 19 -9.57 -12.15 21.69
C ALA A 19 -8.87 -11.29 20.63
N ALA A 20 -9.29 -11.35 19.36
CA ALA A 20 -8.71 -10.55 18.28
C ALA A 20 -9.35 -9.16 18.24
N ILE A 21 -8.68 -8.17 18.84
CA ILE A 21 -9.05 -6.77 18.69
C ILE A 21 -8.70 -6.34 17.26
N THR A 22 -9.67 -6.41 16.34
CA THR A 22 -9.55 -5.74 15.06
C THR A 22 -9.80 -4.25 15.26
N ALA A 23 -8.96 -3.39 14.67
CA ALA A 23 -9.15 -1.94 14.70
C ALA A 23 -10.40 -1.46 13.90
N THR A 24 -11.22 -2.39 13.40
CA THR A 24 -12.38 -2.12 12.56
C THR A 24 -13.60 -2.81 13.18
N TYR A 25 -14.65 -2.04 13.48
CA TYR A 25 -15.93 -2.53 14.03
C TYR A 25 -16.79 -3.28 12.99
N SER A 26 -16.16 -4.00 12.05
CA SER A 26 -16.86 -4.73 10.99
C SER A 26 -16.29 -6.14 10.82
N TYR A 27 -17.18 -7.08 10.51
CA TYR A 27 -16.85 -8.48 10.27
C TYR A 27 -16.75 -8.72 8.77
N GLY A 28 -15.61 -9.21 8.31
CA GLY A 28 -15.37 -9.44 6.89
C GLY A 28 -13.90 -9.66 6.58
N VAL A 29 -13.60 -9.79 5.29
CA VAL A 29 -12.24 -9.88 4.77
C VAL A 29 -11.91 -8.55 4.10
N LYS A 30 -10.82 -7.89 4.50
CA LYS A 30 -10.36 -6.68 3.84
C LYS A 30 -9.54 -7.06 2.60
N LEU A 31 -10.01 -6.67 1.43
CA LEU A 31 -9.28 -6.77 0.17
C LEU A 31 -8.57 -5.45 -0.10
N LEU A 32 -7.25 -5.51 -0.26
CA LEU A 32 -6.40 -4.39 -0.65
C LEU A 32 -5.96 -4.57 -2.11
N VAL A 33 -6.09 -3.53 -2.93
CA VAL A 33 -5.63 -3.53 -4.32
C VAL A 33 -4.65 -2.38 -4.52
N HIS A 34 -3.40 -2.71 -4.85
CA HIS A 34 -2.31 -1.76 -5.07
C HIS A 34 -1.34 -2.25 -6.17
N LYS A 35 -0.39 -1.39 -6.57
CA LYS A 35 0.69 -1.75 -7.51
C LYS A 35 1.65 -2.74 -6.86
N ASN A 36 2.21 -3.66 -7.63
CA ASN A 36 3.10 -4.71 -7.12
C ASN A 36 4.43 -4.19 -6.55
N ASN A 37 4.89 -3.03 -6.98
CA ASN A 37 6.14 -2.41 -6.55
C ASN A 37 5.94 -1.27 -5.53
N VAL A 38 4.71 -1.05 -5.04
CA VAL A 38 4.39 0.03 -4.09
C VAL A 38 3.93 -0.53 -2.75
N PHE A 39 4.44 0.05 -1.67
CA PHE A 39 3.98 -0.26 -0.32
C PHE A 39 2.51 0.13 -0.15
N PRO A 40 1.63 -0.78 0.32
CA PRO A 40 0.22 -0.47 0.51
C PRO A 40 0.05 0.54 1.66
N SER A 41 -0.09 1.81 1.30
CA SER A 41 -0.31 2.92 2.24
C SER A 41 -1.78 3.31 2.33
N GLU A 42 -2.09 4.43 3.00
CA GLU A 42 -3.44 5.00 3.15
C GLU A 42 -4.16 5.27 1.81
N THR A 43 -3.42 5.41 0.71
CA THR A 43 -3.96 5.60 -0.65
C THR A 43 -4.43 4.30 -1.31
N THR A 44 -4.17 3.15 -0.69
CA THR A 44 -4.54 1.83 -1.22
C THR A 44 -6.05 1.66 -1.28
N ILE A 45 -6.54 1.07 -2.37
CA ILE A 45 -7.96 0.76 -2.50
C ILE A 45 -8.30 -0.38 -1.54
N GLU A 46 -9.16 -0.09 -0.57
CA GLU A 46 -9.69 -1.07 0.36
C GLU A 46 -11.15 -1.42 0.02
N LYS A 47 -11.48 -2.71 -0.02
CA LYS A 47 -12.86 -3.21 -0.08
C LYS A 47 -13.09 -4.17 1.08
N LEU A 48 -14.15 -3.95 1.85
CA LEU A 48 -14.57 -4.89 2.87
C LEU A 48 -15.52 -5.93 2.23
N ILE A 49 -15.08 -7.17 2.21
CA ILE A 49 -15.84 -8.31 1.68
C ILE A 49 -16.67 -8.91 2.83
N PRO A 50 -18.01 -8.94 2.72
CA PRO A 50 -18.84 -9.49 3.78
C PRO A 50 -18.68 -11.01 3.88
N ILE A 51 -18.82 -11.51 5.09
CA ILE A 51 -18.85 -12.96 5.36
C ILE A 51 -20.08 -13.61 4.73
N HIS A 52 -20.05 -14.93 4.53
CA HIS A 52 -21.14 -15.70 3.90
C HIS A 52 -21.53 -15.19 2.50
N SER A 53 -20.59 -14.57 1.78
CA SER A 53 -20.82 -14.09 0.42
C SER A 53 -19.76 -14.64 -0.54
N GLU A 54 -20.19 -14.86 -1.78
CA GLU A 54 -19.28 -14.97 -2.93
C GLU A 54 -19.22 -13.60 -3.59
N VAL A 55 -18.02 -13.02 -3.67
CA VAL A 55 -17.84 -11.69 -4.25
C VAL A 55 -16.99 -11.77 -5.49
N LEU A 56 -17.60 -11.43 -6.63
CA LEU A 56 -16.87 -11.20 -7.86
C LEU A 56 -16.23 -9.81 -7.81
N VAL A 57 -14.91 -9.79 -7.84
CA VAL A 57 -14.14 -8.54 -7.88
C VAL A 57 -13.59 -8.33 -9.29
N ARG A 58 -14.01 -7.26 -9.93
CA ARG A 58 -13.47 -6.80 -11.22
C ARG A 58 -12.48 -5.67 -10.96
N ILE A 59 -11.23 -5.88 -11.37
CA ILE A 59 -10.17 -4.89 -11.31
C ILE A 59 -9.86 -4.42 -12.74
N ARG A 60 -9.95 -3.11 -12.98
CA ARG A 60 -9.58 -2.49 -14.26
C ARG A 60 -8.41 -1.52 -14.05
N PRO A 61 -7.19 -1.89 -14.44
CA PRO A 61 -6.05 -0.96 -14.41
C PRO A 61 -6.13 0.04 -15.57
N THR A 62 -5.76 1.28 -15.30
CA THR A 62 -5.50 2.34 -16.28
C THR A 62 -4.07 2.80 -16.09
N VAL A 63 -3.23 2.53 -17.10
CA VAL A 63 -1.81 2.90 -17.08
C VAL A 63 -1.66 4.27 -17.74
N ILE A 64 -1.09 5.21 -17.01
CA ILE A 64 -0.73 6.55 -17.46
C ILE A 64 0.79 6.58 -17.55
N THR A 65 1.32 6.90 -18.73
CA THR A 65 2.77 7.04 -18.94
C THR A 65 3.05 8.31 -19.72
N CYS A 66 4.11 9.01 -19.32
CA CYS A 66 4.68 10.08 -20.14
C CYS A 66 5.19 9.53 -21.48
N SER A 67 5.19 10.37 -22.51
CA SER A 67 5.73 10.03 -23.83
C SER A 67 7.26 10.00 -23.83
N ASN A 68 7.85 9.38 -24.85
CA ASN A 68 9.30 9.34 -24.99
C ASN A 68 9.92 10.73 -25.14
N GLN A 69 9.20 11.69 -25.74
CA GLN A 69 9.65 13.08 -25.85
C GLN A 69 9.74 13.74 -24.47
N VAL A 70 8.78 13.49 -23.58
CA VAL A 70 8.83 13.98 -22.19
C VAL A 70 9.96 13.32 -21.40
N ARG A 71 10.28 12.05 -21.70
CA ARG A 71 11.43 11.35 -21.10
C ARG A 71 12.77 12.00 -21.43
N GLN A 72 12.89 12.69 -22.58
CA GLN A 72 14.10 13.41 -22.98
C GLN A 72 14.27 14.77 -22.30
N LEU A 73 13.21 15.33 -21.72
CA LEU A 73 13.28 16.58 -20.95
C LEU A 73 14.02 16.35 -19.63
N GLY A 74 14.68 17.40 -19.12
CA GLY A 74 15.29 17.35 -17.80
C GLY A 74 14.23 17.14 -16.71
N VAL A 75 14.62 16.52 -15.59
CA VAL A 75 13.73 16.24 -14.44
C VAL A 75 13.00 17.52 -14.00
N THR A 76 13.71 18.64 -13.90
CA THR A 76 13.16 19.94 -13.49
C THR A 76 12.11 20.48 -14.46
N GLU A 77 12.25 20.21 -15.76
CA GLU A 77 11.32 20.72 -16.79
C GLU A 77 10.01 19.92 -16.82
N ARG A 78 10.09 18.59 -16.67
CA ARG A 78 8.90 17.73 -16.68
C ARG A 78 8.25 17.56 -15.30
N ASN A 79 8.96 17.90 -14.23
CA ASN A 79 8.50 17.87 -12.84
C ASN A 79 7.93 16.51 -12.38
N CYS A 80 8.47 15.41 -12.91
CA CYS A 80 8.16 14.03 -12.52
C CYS A 80 9.41 13.15 -12.67
N LEU A 81 9.40 11.99 -12.02
CA LEU A 81 10.49 11.01 -12.06
C LEU A 81 10.06 9.68 -12.68
N PHE A 82 10.93 9.09 -13.48
CA PHE A 82 10.81 7.70 -13.92
C PHE A 82 11.42 6.74 -12.87
N PRO A 83 11.01 5.46 -12.87
CA PRO A 83 11.43 4.48 -11.87
C PRO A 83 12.94 4.38 -11.64
N GLU A 84 13.74 4.56 -12.70
CA GLU A 84 15.19 4.34 -12.66
C GLU A 84 16.00 5.59 -12.28
N GLU A 85 15.36 6.75 -12.14
CA GLU A 85 16.05 8.04 -12.02
C GLU A 85 16.43 8.39 -10.59
N ARG A 86 15.83 7.73 -9.61
CA ARG A 86 16.15 7.88 -8.21
C ARG A 86 16.09 6.52 -7.53
N ARG A 87 17.17 6.16 -6.86
CA ARG A 87 17.20 4.97 -6.02
C ARG A 87 16.66 5.30 -4.63
N LEU A 88 15.69 4.52 -4.18
CA LEU A 88 15.22 4.53 -2.79
C LEU A 88 16.09 3.58 -1.94
N ARG A 89 16.19 3.83 -0.63
CA ARG A 89 16.93 2.99 0.32
C ARG A 89 16.22 1.67 0.58
N PHE A 90 14.90 1.68 0.65
CA PHE A 90 14.11 0.51 1.06
C PHE A 90 13.27 -0.11 -0.08
N PHE A 91 13.18 0.56 -1.22
CA PHE A 91 12.41 0.12 -2.38
C PHE A 91 13.32 0.01 -3.62
N SER A 92 13.02 -0.94 -4.51
CA SER A 92 13.87 -1.22 -5.67
C SER A 92 13.80 -0.16 -6.77
N GLU A 93 12.64 0.49 -6.89
CA GLU A 93 12.31 1.45 -7.96
C GLU A 93 11.68 2.70 -7.35
N TYR A 94 11.83 3.83 -8.04
CA TYR A 94 11.14 5.06 -7.66
C TYR A 94 9.64 4.95 -7.95
N ASP A 95 8.84 5.15 -6.91
CA ASP A 95 7.45 5.56 -6.99
C ASP A 95 7.24 6.63 -5.91
N ASP A 96 6.41 7.63 -6.19
CA ASP A 96 6.16 8.73 -5.27
C ASP A 96 5.53 8.26 -3.96
N GLU A 97 4.70 7.22 -3.98
CA GLU A 97 4.13 6.62 -2.78
C GLU A 97 5.22 5.98 -1.91
N ASN A 98 6.14 5.23 -2.52
CA ASN A 98 7.28 4.63 -1.82
C ASN A 98 8.24 5.68 -1.26
N CYS A 99 8.48 6.76 -2.00
CA CYS A 99 9.32 7.87 -1.55
C CYS A 99 8.74 8.51 -0.28
N ILE A 100 7.42 8.69 -0.21
CA ILE A 100 6.76 9.20 0.99
C ILE A 100 6.93 8.23 2.16
N ILE A 101 6.72 6.92 1.95
CA ILE A 101 6.89 5.91 3.00
C ILE A 101 8.34 5.88 3.51
N GLU A 102 9.32 5.91 2.62
CA GLU A 102 10.73 5.99 2.99
C GLU A 102 11.02 7.25 3.80
N CYS A 103 10.48 8.40 3.38
CA CYS A 103 10.63 9.65 4.09
C CYS A 103 10.06 9.58 5.51
N GLN A 104 8.90 8.95 5.70
CA GLN A 104 8.29 8.74 7.01
C GLN A 104 9.16 7.83 7.89
N ILE A 105 9.62 6.69 7.34
CA ILE A 105 10.49 5.75 8.05
C ILE A 105 11.78 6.45 8.51
N LEU A 106 12.43 7.22 7.63
CA LEU A 106 13.66 7.93 7.97
C LEU A 106 13.45 8.99 9.07
N SER A 107 12.32 9.72 9.03
CA SER A 107 11.96 10.69 10.08
C SER A 107 11.79 10.02 11.44
N ILE A 108 11.14 8.85 11.47
CA ILE A 108 10.94 8.09 12.71
C ILE A 108 12.27 7.53 13.23
N ILE A 109 13.12 7.02 12.34
CA ILE A 109 14.45 6.51 12.72
C ILE A 109 15.29 7.63 13.33
N GLU A 110 15.31 8.82 12.72
CA GLU A 110 16.08 9.96 13.21
C GLU A 110 15.64 10.43 14.60
N ARG A 111 14.33 10.38 14.90
CA ARG A 111 13.76 10.93 16.13
C ARG A 111 13.62 9.88 17.25
N CYS A 112 13.24 8.66 16.90
CA CYS A 112 12.87 7.62 17.85
C CYS A 112 13.77 6.38 17.80
N GLU A 113 14.69 6.29 16.84
CA GLU A 113 15.69 5.21 16.71
C GLU A 113 15.08 3.80 16.58
N CYS A 114 13.88 3.71 16.00
CA CYS A 114 13.19 2.45 15.75
C CYS A 114 12.25 2.58 14.55
N VAL A 115 11.74 1.44 14.05
CA VAL A 115 10.72 1.41 12.98
C VAL A 115 9.43 0.77 13.51
N PRO A 116 8.26 1.39 13.36
CA PRO A 116 6.99 0.78 13.74
C PRO A 116 6.76 -0.55 13.03
N TYR A 117 6.15 -1.51 13.74
CA TYR A 117 6.02 -2.91 13.27
C TYR A 117 5.23 -3.08 11.96
N TYR A 118 4.40 -2.10 11.60
CA TYR A 118 3.56 -2.15 10.40
C TYR A 118 4.27 -1.65 9.14
N PHE A 119 5.46 -1.06 9.27
CA PHE A 119 6.32 -0.76 8.13
C PHE A 119 7.16 -1.97 7.74
N ILE A 120 7.82 -1.87 6.59
CA ILE A 120 8.81 -2.85 6.15
C ILE A 120 9.98 -2.96 7.12
N GLU A 121 10.57 -4.16 7.21
CA GLU A 121 11.77 -4.38 8.00
C GLU A 121 12.97 -3.61 7.42
N VAL A 122 13.65 -2.85 8.28
CA VAL A 122 14.85 -2.11 7.91
C VAL A 122 16.09 -2.79 8.53
N PRO A 123 17.09 -3.19 7.73
CA PRO A 123 18.28 -3.83 8.25
C PRO A 123 18.98 -2.99 9.32
N ASN A 124 19.35 -3.63 10.43
CA ASN A 124 20.05 -3.03 11.58
C ASN A 124 19.27 -1.97 12.37
N ILE A 125 17.95 -1.85 12.16
CA ILE A 125 17.11 -0.96 12.96
C ILE A 125 16.06 -1.78 13.71
N PRO A 126 15.91 -1.62 15.04
CA PRO A 126 14.95 -2.41 15.80
C PRO A 126 13.51 -1.96 15.53
N VAL A 127 12.59 -2.92 15.63
CA VAL A 127 11.16 -2.62 15.65
C VAL A 127 10.82 -1.85 16.94
N CYS A 128 10.00 -0.79 16.83
CA CYS A 128 9.56 -0.01 17.99
C CYS A 128 8.78 -0.88 18.98
N ASN A 129 9.20 -0.87 20.24
CA ASN A 129 8.48 -1.50 21.33
C ASN A 129 7.61 -0.47 22.10
N PHE A 130 6.88 -0.93 23.12
CA PHE A 130 6.01 -0.08 23.92
C PHE A 130 6.72 1.10 24.59
N THR A 131 8.02 1.01 24.88
CA THR A 131 8.79 2.11 25.50
C THR A 131 9.01 3.29 24.55
N LYS A 132 8.92 3.05 23.24
CA LYS A 132 9.08 4.09 22.20
C LYS A 132 7.76 4.77 21.83
N ILE A 133 6.62 4.29 22.33
CA ILE A 133 5.29 4.87 22.04
C ILE A 133 5.22 6.37 22.36
N PRO A 134 5.68 6.87 23.52
CA PRO A 134 5.64 8.31 23.79
C PRO A 134 6.37 9.13 22.71
N CYS A 135 7.54 8.69 22.26
CA CYS A 135 8.28 9.35 21.18
C CYS A 135 7.48 9.40 19.86
N LEU A 136 6.84 8.28 19.50
CA LEU A 136 6.03 8.19 18.28
C LEU A 136 4.81 9.12 18.33
N VAL A 137 4.17 9.25 19.50
CA VAL A 137 3.01 10.13 19.70
C VAL A 137 3.43 11.60 19.67
N ASP A 138 4.50 11.95 20.39
CA ASP A 138 4.98 13.33 20.48
C ASP A 138 5.50 13.86 19.12
N ASN A 139 6.01 12.98 18.26
CA ASN A 139 6.51 13.33 16.93
C ASN A 139 5.54 13.00 15.79
N PHE A 140 4.31 12.59 16.09
CA PHE A 140 3.35 12.11 15.09
C PHE A 140 3.14 13.10 13.93
N GLU A 141 3.10 14.41 14.23
CA GLU A 141 2.96 15.47 13.23
C GLU A 141 4.14 15.54 12.26
N HIS A 142 5.35 15.21 12.71
CA HIS A 142 6.57 15.22 11.88
C HIS A 142 6.81 13.91 11.13
N THR A 143 6.09 12.84 11.50
CA THR A 143 6.32 11.50 10.97
C THR A 143 5.21 11.01 10.05
N ILE A 144 3.97 11.48 10.21
CA ILE A 144 2.82 10.99 9.42
C ILE A 144 2.14 12.10 8.62
N VAL A 145 2.06 13.31 9.16
CA VAL A 145 1.36 14.41 8.48
C VAL A 145 2.23 14.89 7.32
N ARG A 146 1.71 14.82 6.08
CA ARG A 146 2.25 15.44 4.85
C ARG A 146 2.41 16.97 4.93
N LYS A 147 2.39 17.56 6.12
CA LYS A 147 2.60 18.98 6.32
C LYS A 147 4.09 19.25 6.23
N GLU A 148 4.42 20.20 5.36
CA GLU A 148 5.68 20.91 5.36
C GLU A 148 5.85 21.62 6.72
N SER A 149 6.31 20.91 7.74
CA SER A 149 7.11 21.58 8.76
C SER A 149 8.37 22.09 8.06
N ALA A 150 8.78 23.32 8.33
CA ALA A 150 9.92 23.96 7.65
C ALA A 150 11.25 23.19 7.79
N GLU A 151 11.29 22.23 8.71
CA GLU A 151 12.46 21.41 9.06
C GLU A 151 12.49 20.04 8.34
N TYR A 152 11.35 19.52 7.86
CA TYR A 152 11.29 18.23 7.17
C TYR A 152 10.31 18.27 5.99
N ARG A 153 10.85 18.48 4.79
CA ARG A 153 10.12 18.44 3.51
C ARG A 153 10.49 17.18 2.75
N CYS A 154 9.53 16.27 2.57
CA CYS A 154 9.72 15.11 1.71
C CYS A 154 9.73 15.54 0.25
N GLU A 155 10.90 15.60 -0.37
CA GLU A 155 11.05 15.90 -1.80
C GLU A 155 10.71 14.65 -2.65
N CYS A 156 9.41 14.36 -2.79
CA CYS A 156 8.90 13.24 -3.58
C CYS A 156 8.09 13.74 -4.79
N PRO A 157 8.75 14.09 -5.92
CA PRO A 157 8.06 14.41 -7.17
C PRO A 157 7.14 13.28 -7.62
N PRO A 158 6.02 13.57 -8.32
CA PRO A 158 5.15 12.53 -8.83
C PRO A 158 5.87 11.60 -9.82
N SER A 159 5.40 10.36 -9.91
CA SER A 159 5.90 9.41 -10.91
C SER A 159 5.44 9.80 -12.32
N CYS A 160 6.34 9.74 -13.31
CA CYS A 160 6.01 9.93 -14.73
C CYS A 160 5.20 8.75 -15.32
N GLN A 161 5.11 7.65 -14.56
CA GLN A 161 4.33 6.47 -14.88
C GLN A 161 3.49 6.10 -13.67
N ASN A 162 2.19 5.92 -13.87
CA ASN A 162 1.27 5.59 -12.80
C ASN A 162 0.21 4.59 -13.28
N THR A 163 -0.28 3.76 -12.36
CA THR A 163 -1.39 2.84 -12.63
C THR A 163 -2.51 3.10 -11.65
N ILE A 164 -3.68 3.44 -12.18
CA ILE A 164 -4.90 3.68 -11.40
C ILE A 164 -5.81 2.47 -11.54
N PHE A 165 -6.32 1.94 -10.43
CA PHE A 165 -7.22 0.80 -10.42
C PHE A 165 -8.67 1.25 -10.21
N ASP A 166 -9.58 0.81 -11.09
CA ASP A 166 -11.01 0.84 -10.85
C ASP A 166 -11.45 -0.54 -10.35
N VAL A 167 -11.92 -0.60 -9.09
CA VAL A 167 -12.29 -1.85 -8.41
C VAL A 167 -13.78 -1.88 -8.16
N GLN A 168 -14.45 -2.80 -8.85
CA GLN A 168 -15.89 -3.03 -8.76
C GLN A 168 -16.16 -4.39 -8.14
N THR A 169 -17.15 -4.45 -7.25
CA THR A 169 -17.50 -5.66 -6.50
C THR A 169 -18.97 -5.98 -6.71
N ASN A 170 -19.28 -7.24 -7.00
CA ASN A 170 -20.64 -7.76 -7.01
C ASN A 170 -20.71 -8.93 -6.04
N ALA A 171 -21.62 -8.86 -5.08
CA ALA A 171 -21.78 -9.88 -4.05
C ALA A 171 -23.06 -10.68 -4.28
N ILE A 172 -22.97 -11.99 -4.11
CA ILE A 172 -24.11 -12.88 -4.00
C ILE A 172 -24.00 -13.66 -2.69
N PRO A 173 -25.11 -14.13 -2.10
CA PRO A 173 -25.06 -15.05 -0.98
C PRO A 173 -24.24 -16.28 -1.35
N LEU A 174 -23.35 -16.72 -0.46
CA LEU A 174 -22.51 -17.87 -0.71
C LEU A 174 -23.38 -19.14 -0.80
N SER A 175 -23.41 -19.79 -1.96
CA SER A 175 -24.04 -21.10 -2.15
C SER A 175 -22.97 -22.18 -2.12
N ILE A 176 -22.87 -22.93 -1.02
CA ILE A 176 -21.88 -24.01 -0.85
C ILE A 176 -22.36 -25.27 -1.58
N THR A 177 -22.41 -25.21 -2.91
CA THR A 177 -22.69 -26.36 -3.75
C THR A 177 -21.54 -26.52 -4.74
N ASN A 178 -20.63 -27.47 -4.45
CA ASN A 178 -19.52 -27.92 -5.31
C ASN A 178 -18.43 -26.89 -5.66
N PHE A 179 -17.78 -26.30 -4.67
CA PHE A 179 -16.41 -25.79 -4.88
C PHE A 179 -15.45 -26.98 -4.90
N THR A 180 -14.89 -27.30 -6.06
CA THR A 180 -13.72 -28.18 -6.12
C THR A 180 -12.53 -27.36 -5.66
N ILE A 181 -11.95 -27.74 -4.52
CA ILE A 181 -10.64 -27.24 -4.12
C ILE A 181 -9.68 -27.79 -5.17
N VAL A 182 -9.21 -26.93 -6.07
CA VAL A 182 -8.10 -27.28 -6.96
C VAL A 182 -6.85 -27.04 -6.14
N ASP A 183 -6.42 -28.08 -5.42
CA ASP A 183 -5.11 -28.12 -4.79
C ASP A 183 -4.05 -28.04 -5.91
N PHE A 184 -3.12 -27.09 -5.81
CA PHE A 184 -1.96 -26.98 -6.69
C PHE A 184 -0.77 -27.77 -6.14
#